data_AF-A0A950UKL7-F1
#
_entry.id   AF-A0A950UKL7-F1
#
_cell.length_a   1.000
_cell.length_b   1.000
_cell.length_c   1.000
_cell.angle_alpha   90.00
_cell.angle_beta   90.00
_cell.angle_gamma   90.00
#
_symmetry.space_group_name_H-M   'P 1'
#
loop_
_entity.id
_entity.type
_entity.pdbx_description
1 polymer ?
#
loop_
_entity_poly.entity_id
_entity_poly.type
_entity_poly.pdbx_seq_one_letter_code
_entity_poly.pdbx_strand_id
1 'polypeptide(L)'
;MRTRTAAIAALGTLLLHLAANPHYGFFRDELYFIICGFHPAFGYVDQPPVVPLLSAASQLFGHSLFVLRAVAAIFAAAGAYVTCLLAFELGGGVAAAVLAVLAYAAAPVLE
;
A
#
# COMPACT_ATOMS: atom_id res chain seq x y z
N MET A 1 23.32 -2.52 -6.69
CA MET A 1 22.40 -3.07 -7.72
C MET A 1 21.07 -3.48 -7.10
N ARG A 2 21.07 -4.36 -6.08
CA ARG A 2 19.88 -4.81 -5.32
C ARG A 2 18.92 -3.67 -4.91
N THR A 3 19.44 -2.67 -4.19
CA THR A 3 18.66 -1.52 -3.70
C THR A 3 18.04 -0.67 -4.80
N ARG A 4 18.72 -0.51 -5.93
CA ARG A 4 18.17 0.20 -7.10
C ARG A 4 16.99 -0.57 -7.70
N THR A 5 17.13 -1.88 -7.87
CA THR A 5 16.03 -2.72 -8.37
C THR A 5 14.84 -2.71 -7.43
N ALA A 6 15.05 -2.79 -6.11
CA ALA A 6 13.99 -2.69 -5.12
C ALA A 6 13.29 -1.32 -5.14
N ALA A 7 14.05 -0.22 -5.28
CA ALA A 7 13.48 1.12 -5.39
C ALA A 7 12.64 1.29 -6.67
N ILE A 8 13.10 0.73 -7.80
CA ILE A 8 12.33 0.74 -9.05
C ILE A 8 11.02 -0.05 -8.90
N ALA A 9 11.07 -1.23 -8.28
CA ALA A 9 9.88 -2.05 -8.01
C ALA A 9 8.87 -1.30 -7.13
N ALA A 10 9.33 -0.68 -6.05
CA ALA A 10 8.50 0.11 -5.15
C ALA A 10 7.87 1.32 -5.87
N LEU A 11 8.67 2.08 -6.60
CA LEU A 11 8.21 3.25 -7.34
C LEU A 11 7.19 2.87 -8.43
N GLY A 12 7.47 1.79 -9.19
CA GLY A 12 6.55 1.29 -10.20
C GLY A 12 5.20 0.87 -9.60
N THR A 13 5.24 0.17 -8.46
CA THR A 13 4.03 -0.23 -7.72
C THR A 13 3.26 0.99 -7.22
N LEU A 14 3.94 1.96 -6.61
CA LEU A 14 3.30 3.19 -6.13
C LEU A 14 2.62 3.96 -7.27
N LEU A 15 3.33 4.17 -8.38
CA LEU A 15 2.82 4.92 -9.52
C LEU A 15 1.62 4.22 -10.18
N LEU A 16 1.64 2.89 -10.27
CA LEU A 16 0.50 2.12 -10.76
C LEU A 16 -0.75 2.35 -9.90
N HIS A 17 -0.62 2.26 -8.58
CA HIS A 17 -1.74 2.49 -7.67
C HIS A 17 -2.25 3.92 -7.72
N LEU A 18 -1.36 4.91 -7.70
CA LEU A 18 -1.76 6.32 -7.78
C LEU A 18 -2.43 6.64 -9.12
N ALA A 19 -1.99 6.02 -10.22
CA ALA A 19 -2.63 6.18 -11.52
C ALA A 19 -4.00 5.51 -11.59
N ALA A 20 -4.19 4.34 -10.95
CA ALA A 20 -5.46 3.62 -10.92
C ALA A 20 -6.49 4.22 -9.93
N ASN A 21 -6.01 4.84 -8.85
CA ASN A 21 -6.79 5.38 -7.73
C ASN A 21 -8.03 6.22 -8.11
N PRO A 22 -7.96 7.20 -9.04
CA PRO A 22 -9.11 8.06 -9.36
C PRO A 22 -10.20 7.38 -10.20
N HIS A 23 -9.98 6.15 -10.68
CA HIS A 23 -10.87 5.51 -11.67
C HIS A 23 -11.96 4.61 -11.06
N TYR A 24 -12.06 4.53 -9.72
CA TYR A 24 -13.03 3.69 -9.03
C TYR A 24 -13.78 4.45 -7.93
N GLY A 25 -15.08 4.15 -7.76
CA GLY A 25 -15.92 4.70 -6.70
C GLY A 25 -15.56 4.18 -5.30
N PHE A 26 -16.35 4.55 -4.29
CA PHE A 26 -16.15 4.10 -2.91
C PHE A 26 -16.34 2.60 -2.76
N PHE A 27 -15.41 1.97 -2.05
CA PHE A 27 -15.56 0.64 -1.51
C PHE A 27 -16.19 0.71 -0.10
N ARG A 28 -16.91 -0.34 0.30
CA ARG A 28 -17.66 -0.34 1.57
C ARG A 28 -16.75 -0.08 2.77
N ASP A 29 -15.60 -0.74 2.80
CA ASP A 29 -14.69 -0.67 3.95
C ASP A 29 -13.98 0.69 4.04
N GLU A 30 -13.82 1.40 2.92
CA GLU A 30 -13.26 2.75 2.89
C GLU A 30 -14.13 3.75 3.65
N LEU A 31 -15.45 3.61 3.54
CA LEU A 31 -16.39 4.44 4.31
C LEU A 31 -16.20 4.22 5.81
N TYR A 32 -15.95 2.97 6.22
CA TYR A 32 -15.68 2.64 7.61
C TYR A 32 -14.35 3.24 8.08
N PHE A 33 -13.27 3.10 7.30
CA PHE A 33 -11.98 3.74 7.62
C PHE A 33 -12.10 5.26 7.75
N ILE A 34 -12.89 5.91 6.89
CA ILE A 34 -13.13 7.36 6.97
C ILE A 34 -13.75 7.74 8.32
N ILE A 35 -14.82 7.05 8.73
CA ILE A 35 -15.48 7.29 10.01
C ILE A 35 -14.54 7.02 11.20
N CYS A 36 -13.74 5.95 11.13
CA CYS A 36 -12.74 5.64 12.14
C CYS A 36 -11.65 6.71 12.25
N GLY A 37 -11.30 7.35 11.13
CA GLY A 37 -10.36 8.48 11.10
C GLY A 37 -10.93 9.76 11.72
N PHE A 38 -12.25 9.96 11.70
CA PHE A 38 -12.89 11.05 12.45
C PHE A 38 -12.99 10.78 13.96
N HIS A 39 -12.96 9.51 14.36
CA HIS A 39 -13.05 9.08 15.75
C HIS A 39 -11.88 8.16 16.11
N PRO A 40 -10.62 8.61 16.02
CA PRO A 40 -9.48 7.72 16.22
C PRO A 40 -9.51 7.14 17.64
N ALA A 41 -9.45 5.81 17.71
CA ALA A 41 -9.47 5.04 18.95
C ALA A 41 -8.24 4.11 19.01
N PHE A 42 -7.85 3.72 20.23
CA PHE A 42 -6.71 2.82 20.45
C PHE A 42 -6.95 1.37 19.94
N GLY A 43 -8.16 1.09 19.46
CA GLY A 43 -8.50 -0.15 18.78
C GLY A 43 -9.98 -0.14 18.44
N TYR A 44 -10.29 -0.61 17.24
CA TYR A 44 -11.63 -1.03 16.86
C TYR A 44 -11.71 -2.56 16.99
N VAL A 45 -12.92 -3.12 16.93
CA VAL A 45 -13.14 -4.57 17.05
C VAL A 45 -12.31 -5.35 16.02
N ASP A 46 -12.12 -4.76 14.84
CA ASP A 46 -11.49 -5.35 13.67
C ASP A 46 -10.15 -4.67 13.27
N GLN A 47 -9.78 -3.55 13.88
CA GLN A 47 -8.60 -2.78 13.47
C GLN A 47 -7.68 -2.41 14.63
N PRO A 48 -6.36 -2.64 14.50
CA PRO A 48 -5.38 -2.11 15.44
C PRO A 48 -5.30 -0.57 15.33
N PRO A 49 -4.77 0.13 16.35
CA PRO A 49 -4.77 1.59 16.43
C PRO A 49 -4.11 2.31 15.24
N VAL A 50 -3.19 1.64 14.54
CA VAL A 50 -2.48 2.23 13.40
C VAL A 50 -3.44 2.62 12.26
N VAL A 51 -4.45 1.82 11.98
CA VAL A 51 -5.38 2.06 10.86
C VAL A 51 -6.20 3.35 11.06
N PRO A 52 -6.94 3.55 12.17
CA PRO A 52 -7.69 4.78 12.38
C PRO A 52 -6.78 6.01 12.49
N LEU A 53 -5.57 5.88 13.03
CA LEU A 53 -4.61 7.00 13.11
C LEU A 53 -4.11 7.43 11.73
N LEU A 54 -3.79 6.47 10.85
CA LEU A 54 -3.41 6.76 9.46
C LEU A 54 -4.58 7.33 8.66
N SER A 55 -5.79 6.81 8.90
CA SER A 55 -7.00 7.36 8.29
C SER A 55 -7.23 8.81 8.75
N ALA A 56 -7.09 9.11 10.04
CA ALA A 56 -7.19 10.47 10.57
C ALA A 56 -6.17 11.41 9.92
N ALA A 57 -4.93 10.95 9.77
CA ALA A 57 -3.87 11.72 9.11
C ALA A 57 -4.19 12.00 7.63
N SER A 58 -4.78 11.03 6.91
CA SER A 58 -5.18 11.20 5.51
C SER A 58 -6.27 12.26 5.30
N GLN A 59 -6.98 12.63 6.36
CA GLN A 59 -8.12 13.55 6.35
C GLN A 59 -7.79 14.94 6.90
N LEU A 60 -6.54 15.20 7.27
CA LEU A 60 -6.12 16.45 7.94
C LEU A 60 -6.39 17.72 7.11
N PHE A 61 -6.41 17.60 5.78
CA PHE A 61 -6.64 18.71 4.84
C PHE A 61 -8.01 18.61 4.12
N GLY A 62 -8.93 17.82 4.67
CA GLY A 62 -10.24 17.55 4.08
C GLY A 62 -10.39 16.10 3.63
N HIS A 63 -11.63 15.68 3.35
CA HIS A 63 -11.92 14.33 2.91
C HIS A 63 -11.39 14.11 1.50
N SER A 64 -10.37 13.25 1.37
CA SER A 64 -9.82 12.87 0.07
C SER A 64 -9.63 11.37 0.02
N LEU A 65 -10.50 10.71 -0.74
CA LEU A 65 -10.39 9.28 -1.02
C LEU A 65 -9.04 8.95 -1.68
N PHE A 66 -8.53 9.87 -2.50
CA PHE A 66 -7.23 9.75 -3.12
C PHE A 66 -6.12 9.64 -2.07
N VAL A 67 -6.11 10.51 -1.06
CA VAL A 67 -5.07 10.51 0.00
C VAL A 67 -5.21 9.27 0.88
N LEU A 68 -6.44 8.85 1.23
CA LEU A 68 -6.68 7.62 1.98
C LEU A 68 -6.07 6.41 1.26
N ARG A 69 -6.36 6.25 -0.05
CA ARG A 69 -5.80 5.19 -0.89
C ARG A 69 -4.30 5.33 -1.13
N ALA A 70 -3.77 6.55 -1.16
CA ALA A 70 -2.33 6.78 -1.27
C ALA A 70 -1.57 6.20 -0.07
N VAL A 71 -2.16 6.22 1.14
CA VAL A 71 -1.57 5.54 2.30
C VAL A 71 -1.43 4.03 2.03
N ALA A 72 -2.49 3.37 1.56
CA ALA A 72 -2.44 1.95 1.20
C ALA A 72 -1.41 1.68 0.08
N ALA A 73 -1.37 2.52 -0.95
CA ALA A 73 -0.42 2.43 -2.05
C ALA A 73 1.06 2.52 -1.58
N ILE A 74 1.34 3.31 -0.54
CA ILE A 74 2.68 3.39 0.07
C ILE A 74 3.05 2.06 0.74
N PHE A 75 2.11 1.41 1.44
CA PHE A 75 2.35 0.08 2.02
C PHE A 75 2.52 -1.00 0.95
N ALA A 76 1.74 -0.96 -0.14
CA ALA A 76 1.93 -1.83 -1.30
C ALA A 76 3.33 -1.66 -1.92
N ALA A 77 3.77 -0.42 -2.10
CA ALA A 77 5.12 -0.11 -2.59
C ALA A 77 6.23 -0.60 -1.64
N ALA A 78 6.04 -0.46 -0.32
CA ALA A 78 6.95 -0.99 0.68
C ALA A 78 7.00 -2.54 0.65
N GLY A 79 5.85 -3.19 0.46
CA GLY A 79 5.76 -4.64 0.27
C GLY A 79 6.52 -5.11 -0.98
N ALA A 80 6.37 -4.42 -2.11
CA ALA A 80 7.13 -4.68 -3.33
C ALA A 80 8.65 -4.49 -3.12
N TYR A 81 9.04 -3.45 -2.37
CA TYR A 81 10.45 -3.21 -2.00
C TYR A 81 11.04 -4.39 -1.21
N VAL A 82 10.35 -4.81 -0.15
CA VAL A 82 10.80 -5.91 0.73
C VAL A 82 10.79 -7.24 -0.02
N THR A 83 9.78 -7.49 -0.87
CA THR A 83 9.69 -8.69 -1.71
C THR A 83 10.90 -8.80 -2.64
N CYS A 84 11.28 -7.70 -3.28
CA CYS A 84 12.47 -7.63 -4.13
C CYS A 84 13.75 -7.93 -3.35
N LEU A 85 13.91 -7.35 -2.16
CA LEU A 85 15.07 -7.62 -1.29
C LEU A 85 15.13 -9.08 -0.84
N LEU A 86 14.00 -9.66 -0.43
CA LEU A 86 13.92 -11.06 -0.01
C LEU A 86 14.33 -12.01 -1.14
N ALA A 87 13.93 -11.74 -2.38
CA ALA A 87 14.36 -12.54 -3.52
C ALA A 87 15.90 -12.54 -3.68
N PHE A 88 16.56 -11.41 -3.42
CA PHE A 88 18.03 -11.34 -3.44
C PHE A 88 18.68 -12.01 -2.22
N GLU A 89 18.10 -11.88 -1.03
CA GLU A 89 18.62 -12.51 0.19
C GLU A 89 18.53 -14.04 0.14
N LEU A 90 17.52 -14.57 -0.55
CA LEU A 90 17.39 -16.01 -0.83
C LEU A 90 18.32 -16.51 -1.96
N GLY A 91 19.27 -15.68 -2.41
CA GLY A 91 20.25 -16.03 -3.44
C GLY A 91 19.75 -15.83 -4.89
N GLY A 92 18.57 -15.24 -5.08
CA GLY A 92 18.02 -14.93 -6.39
C GLY A 92 18.74 -13.80 -7.12
N GLY A 93 18.76 -13.87 -8.45
CA GLY A 93 19.22 -12.78 -9.32
C GLY A 93 18.11 -11.77 -9.63
N VAL A 94 18.41 -10.82 -10.53
CA VAL A 94 17.43 -9.80 -10.96
C VAL A 94 16.16 -10.43 -11.54
N ALA A 95 16.29 -11.49 -12.35
CA ALA A 95 15.13 -12.17 -12.93
C ALA A 95 14.19 -12.76 -11.86
N ALA A 96 14.73 -13.37 -10.81
CA ALA A 96 13.95 -13.90 -9.69
C ALA A 96 13.25 -12.77 -8.90
N ALA A 97 13.96 -11.67 -8.65
CA ALA A 97 13.39 -10.50 -7.97
C ALA A 97 12.24 -9.85 -8.77
N VAL A 98 12.41 -9.71 -10.09
CA VAL A 98 11.35 -9.19 -10.97
C VAL A 98 10.14 -10.12 -10.96
N LEU A 99 10.35 -11.43 -11.08
CA LEU A 99 9.24 -12.40 -11.04
C LEU A 99 8.49 -12.35 -9.69
N ALA A 100 9.21 -12.26 -8.57
CA ALA A 100 8.61 -12.15 -7.25
C ALA A 100 7.76 -10.88 -7.09
N VAL A 101 8.25 -9.73 -7.56
CA VAL A 101 7.50 -8.46 -7.52
C VAL A 101 6.27 -8.53 -8.42
N LEU A 102 6.37 -9.13 -9.61
CA LEU A 102 5.22 -9.31 -10.50
C LEU A 102 4.16 -10.22 -9.87
N ALA A 103 4.57 -11.30 -9.21
CA ALA A 103 3.66 -12.18 -8.48
C ALA A 103 2.98 -11.46 -7.30
N TYR A 104 3.72 -10.64 -6.57
CA TYR A 104 3.19 -9.78 -5.51
C TYR A 104 2.14 -8.79 -6.05
N ALA A 105 2.47 -8.06 -7.12
CA ALA A 105 1.59 -7.06 -7.71
C ALA A 105 0.35 -7.64 -8.40
N ALA A 106 0.42 -8.91 -8.85
CA ALA A 106 -0.70 -9.60 -9.48
C ALA A 106 -1.62 -10.30 -8.45
N ALA A 107 -1.27 -10.31 -7.17
CA ALA A 107 -2.05 -10.98 -6.14
C ALA A 107 -3.31 -10.15 -5.79
N PRO A 108 -4.52 -10.66 -6.06
CA PRO A 108 -5.76 -9.88 -5.93
C PRO A 108 -6.19 -9.62 -4.47
N VAL A 109 -5.51 -10.22 -3.49
CA VAL A 109 -5.84 -10.17 -2.05
C VAL A 109 -4.93 -9.19 -1.29
N LEU A 110 -3.82 -8.76 -1.88
CA LEU A 110 -2.84 -7.94 -1.17
C LEU A 110 -3.24 -6.46 -1.09
N GLU A 111 -4.41 -6.09 -1.63
CA GLU A 111 -4.89 -4.71 -1.72
C GLU A 111 -6.35 -4.53 -1.34
#